data_AF-A0A3D5UBJ9-F1
#
_entry.id   AF-A0A3D5UBJ9-F1
#
_cell.length_a   1.000
_cell.length_b   1.000
_cell.length_c   1.000
_cell.angle_alpha   90.00
_cell.angle_beta   90.00
_cell.angle_gamma   90.00
#
_symmetry.space_group_name_H-M   'P 1'
#
loop_
_entity.id
_entity.type
_entity.pdbx_description
1 polymer ?
#
loop_
_entity_poly.entity_id
_entity_poly.type
_entity_poly.pdbx_seq_one_letter_code
_entity_poly.pdbx_strand_id
1 'polypeptide(L)'
;MKGIILSILSLTVAVGIMAVPFSCYDIQYTENASGDSPYEGQTVDVTGVVTAVIPGTGFYMADPGGGPWSGLYVYGRNSAAQVSVGDEIIATGDIIEYSGLTELSLPTNIQIISNNNPVPAAIDLTTAQVPYNNRISEQWEGVLVSIYDLTVTSTPDSYGQWKVSSGNAVSMIDDIFFNIAAATTINIGDTWHKITGIVDQHTAAGYKLNPRSMQDMIKENKIENSIIEISSIGNAQIGESYILDVSTSMINSDWEVSSYTMDLSFDNGRLQFNDVVFDSTLTLTRPPVSDLGPGRDRRHYPADTDPA
;
A
#
# COMPACT_ATOMS: atom_id res chain seq x y z
N MET A 1 20.76 -46.02 62.31
CA MET A 1 20.81 -45.71 60.87
C MET A 1 19.64 -44.78 60.57
N LYS A 2 19.89 -43.48 60.35
CA LYS A 2 18.85 -42.49 60.00
C LYS A 2 18.86 -42.37 58.46
N GLY A 3 17.76 -42.75 57.83
CA GLY A 3 17.60 -42.68 56.37
C GLY A 3 17.36 -41.23 55.93
N ILE A 4 18.15 -40.78 54.96
CA ILE A 4 17.98 -39.50 54.28
C ILE A 4 17.03 -39.75 53.10
N ILE A 5 15.86 -39.11 53.12
CA ILE A 5 14.94 -39.08 51.98
C ILE A 5 15.48 -38.02 51.01
N LEU A 6 15.88 -38.47 49.82
CA LEU A 6 16.31 -37.61 48.73
C LEU A 6 15.06 -37.18 47.94
N SER A 7 14.58 -35.96 48.19
CA SER A 7 13.48 -35.36 47.40
C SER A 7 14.08 -34.77 46.12
N ILE A 8 13.80 -35.36 44.97
CA ILE A 8 14.19 -34.82 43.67
C ILE A 8 13.13 -33.79 43.26
N LEU A 9 13.50 -32.51 43.29
CA LEU A 9 12.71 -31.41 42.74
C LEU A 9 12.91 -31.39 41.22
N SER A 10 11.93 -31.86 40.45
CA SER A 10 11.95 -31.72 38.99
C SER A 10 11.57 -30.28 38.63
N LEU A 11 12.56 -29.47 38.24
CA LEU A 11 12.34 -28.16 37.67
C LEU A 11 12.01 -28.32 36.18
N THR A 12 10.73 -28.39 35.82
CA THR A 12 10.30 -28.29 34.42
C THR A 12 10.46 -26.85 33.96
N VAL A 13 11.49 -26.60 33.16
CA VAL A 13 11.64 -25.35 32.41
C VAL A 13 10.67 -25.43 31.22
N ALA A 14 9.53 -24.76 31.33
CA ALA A 14 8.66 -24.51 30.20
C ALA A 14 9.32 -23.43 29.33
N VAL A 15 10.01 -23.86 28.26
CA VAL A 15 10.39 -22.94 27.19
C VAL A 15 9.10 -22.63 26.44
N GLY A 16 8.53 -21.44 26.68
CA GLY A 16 7.42 -20.95 25.89
C GLY A 16 7.91 -20.75 24.45
N ILE A 17 7.44 -21.59 23.54
CA ILE A 17 7.57 -21.32 22.10
C ILE A 17 6.57 -20.19 21.84
N MET A 18 7.06 -18.97 21.68
CA MET A 18 6.23 -17.89 21.14
C MET A 18 5.89 -18.29 19.71
N ALA A 19 4.60 -18.48 19.42
CA ALA A 19 4.16 -18.69 18.04
C ALA A 19 4.55 -17.45 17.24
N VAL A 20 5.13 -17.66 16.05
CA VAL A 20 5.40 -16.56 15.12
C VAL A 20 4.05 -16.12 14.55
N PRO A 21 3.71 -14.81 14.58
CA PRO A 21 2.46 -14.33 14.01
C PRO A 21 2.44 -14.59 12.50
N PHE A 22 1.24 -14.84 11.96
CA PHE A 22 1.01 -15.00 10.53
C PHE A 22 1.12 -13.67 9.80
N SER A 23 1.54 -13.71 8.53
CA SER A 23 1.44 -12.58 7.61
C SER A 23 0.01 -12.39 7.10
N CYS A 24 -0.30 -11.25 6.50
CA CYS A 24 -1.57 -11.06 5.81
C CYS A 24 -1.71 -12.08 4.66
N TYR A 25 -0.61 -12.33 3.93
CA TYR A 25 -0.54 -13.37 2.91
C TYR A 25 -0.93 -14.76 3.42
N ASP A 26 -0.43 -15.16 4.59
CA ASP A 26 -0.80 -16.46 5.18
C ASP A 26 -2.31 -16.55 5.41
N ILE A 27 -2.93 -15.45 5.87
CA ILE A 27 -4.37 -15.40 6.14
C ILE A 27 -5.18 -15.41 4.84
N GLN A 28 -4.77 -14.67 3.82
CA GLN A 28 -5.57 -14.47 2.61
C GLN A 28 -5.34 -15.55 1.54
N TYR A 29 -4.10 -16.00 1.34
CA TYR A 29 -3.77 -16.85 0.18
C TYR A 29 -4.51 -18.19 0.26
N THR A 30 -5.25 -18.48 -0.80
CA THR A 30 -6.00 -19.73 -0.92
C THR A 30 -6.06 -20.21 -2.36
N GLU A 31 -6.06 -21.53 -2.55
CA GLU A 31 -6.40 -22.17 -3.81
C GLU A 31 -7.89 -22.57 -3.86
N ASN A 32 -8.64 -22.29 -2.78
CA ASN A 32 -10.07 -22.57 -2.72
C ASN A 32 -10.83 -21.66 -3.71
N ALA A 33 -11.71 -22.27 -4.51
CA ALA A 33 -12.50 -21.54 -5.49
C ALA A 33 -13.49 -20.54 -4.87
N SER A 34 -13.83 -20.69 -3.57
CA SER A 34 -14.65 -19.70 -2.86
C SER A 34 -13.88 -18.43 -2.48
N GLY A 35 -12.55 -18.43 -2.51
CA GLY A 35 -11.73 -17.32 -2.04
C GLY A 35 -11.52 -17.31 -0.52
N ASP A 36 -12.23 -18.16 0.22
CA ASP A 36 -12.20 -18.15 1.68
C ASP A 36 -10.80 -18.48 2.24
N SER A 37 -10.47 -17.77 3.33
CA SER A 37 -9.24 -17.94 4.10
C SER A 37 -9.06 -19.39 4.59
N PRO A 38 -7.84 -19.96 4.51
CA PRO A 38 -7.55 -21.25 5.15
C PRO A 38 -7.60 -21.20 6.69
N TYR A 39 -7.70 -20.00 7.28
CA TYR A 39 -7.77 -19.78 8.71
C TYR A 39 -9.18 -19.43 9.21
N GLU A 40 -10.21 -19.46 8.34
CA GLU A 40 -11.60 -19.20 8.74
C GLU A 40 -12.00 -20.02 9.98
N GLY A 41 -12.56 -19.33 10.99
CA GLY A 41 -13.01 -19.90 12.26
C GLY A 41 -11.90 -20.12 13.29
N GLN A 42 -10.66 -19.68 13.02
CA GLN A 42 -9.54 -19.77 13.95
C GLN A 42 -9.22 -18.40 14.58
N THR A 43 -8.84 -18.43 15.86
CA THR A 43 -8.22 -17.28 16.52
C THR A 43 -6.71 -17.33 16.30
N VAL A 44 -6.13 -16.27 15.73
CA VAL A 44 -4.71 -16.22 15.35
C VAL A 44 -4.09 -14.86 15.68
N ASP A 45 -2.75 -14.83 15.72
CA ASP A 45 -1.96 -13.60 15.75
C ASP A 45 -1.52 -13.26 14.32
N VAL A 46 -1.82 -12.04 13.85
CA VAL A 46 -1.44 -11.57 12.51
C VAL A 46 -0.59 -10.31 12.62
N THR A 47 0.47 -10.23 11.83
CA THR A 47 1.38 -9.07 11.76
C THR A 47 1.26 -8.33 10.44
N GLY A 48 1.46 -7.01 10.47
CA GLY A 48 1.42 -6.16 9.27
C GLY A 48 1.39 -4.67 9.60
N VAL A 49 1.51 -3.84 8.55
CA VAL A 49 1.51 -2.37 8.64
C VAL A 49 0.12 -1.84 8.34
N VAL A 50 -0.42 -0.99 9.21
CA VAL A 50 -1.73 -0.34 9.01
C VAL A 50 -1.66 0.59 7.79
N THR A 51 -2.51 0.35 6.78
CA THR A 51 -2.50 1.07 5.49
C THR A 51 -3.62 2.09 5.35
N ALA A 52 -4.74 1.89 6.06
CA ALA A 52 -5.82 2.85 6.17
C ALA A 52 -6.68 2.58 7.41
N VAL A 53 -7.32 3.62 7.95
CA VAL A 53 -8.23 3.51 9.08
C VAL A 53 -9.61 4.01 8.65
N ILE A 54 -10.66 3.26 9.00
CA ILE A 54 -12.07 3.66 8.85
C ILE A 54 -12.57 4.06 10.25
N PRO A 55 -12.61 5.36 10.58
CA PRO A 55 -12.93 5.82 11.92
C PRO A 55 -14.29 5.28 12.40
N GLY A 56 -14.29 4.63 13.56
CA GLY A 56 -15.51 4.09 14.16
C GLY A 56 -15.89 2.68 13.70
N THR A 57 -15.17 2.10 12.74
CA THR A 57 -15.50 0.78 12.16
C THR A 57 -14.34 -0.22 12.29
N GLY A 58 -13.22 0.06 11.64
CA GLY A 58 -12.12 -0.88 11.47
C GLY A 58 -10.91 -0.24 10.78
N PHE A 59 -9.97 -1.03 10.32
CA PHE A 59 -8.80 -0.57 9.58
C PHE A 59 -8.30 -1.66 8.63
N TYR A 60 -7.44 -1.30 7.69
CA TYR A 60 -6.73 -2.26 6.84
C TYR A 60 -5.26 -2.31 7.25
N MET A 61 -4.68 -3.49 7.15
CA MET A 61 -3.25 -3.72 7.30
C MET A 61 -2.72 -4.53 6.11
N ALA A 62 -1.43 -4.43 5.86
CA ALA A 62 -0.80 -5.18 4.78
C ALA A 62 0.62 -5.63 5.15
N ASP A 63 1.09 -6.68 4.49
CA ASP A 63 2.48 -7.08 4.58
C ASP A 63 3.38 -5.96 4.02
N PRO A 64 4.55 -5.66 4.63
CA PRO A 64 5.41 -4.57 4.19
C PRO A 64 5.84 -4.63 2.71
N GLY A 65 5.90 -5.83 2.14
CA GLY A 65 6.24 -6.04 0.73
C GLY A 65 5.09 -5.80 -0.26
N GLY A 66 3.85 -5.71 0.22
CA GLY A 66 2.66 -5.60 -0.61
C GLY A 66 2.45 -6.80 -1.56
N GLY A 67 1.68 -6.58 -2.62
CA GLY A 67 1.43 -7.57 -3.68
C GLY A 67 0.12 -8.35 -3.52
N PRO A 68 -0.09 -9.40 -4.34
CA PRO A 68 -1.28 -10.23 -4.24
C PRO A 68 -1.39 -10.89 -2.85
N TRP A 69 -2.61 -10.93 -2.32
CA TRP A 69 -3.00 -11.54 -1.05
C TRP A 69 -2.37 -10.87 0.18
N SER A 70 -1.71 -9.73 0.02
CA SER A 70 -0.91 -9.13 1.10
C SER A 70 -1.70 -8.21 2.03
N GLY A 71 -3.02 -8.12 1.91
CA GLY A 71 -3.85 -7.15 2.63
C GLY A 71 -4.94 -7.83 3.44
N LEU A 72 -5.26 -7.28 4.62
CA LEU A 72 -6.28 -7.84 5.51
C LEU A 72 -7.13 -6.73 6.11
N TYR A 73 -8.45 -6.94 6.11
CA TYR A 73 -9.37 -6.08 6.85
C TYR A 73 -9.43 -6.49 8.33
N VAL A 74 -9.35 -5.51 9.21
CA VAL A 74 -9.52 -5.69 10.65
C VAL A 74 -10.78 -4.96 11.11
N TYR A 75 -11.82 -5.72 11.44
CA TYR A 75 -13.08 -5.19 11.92
C TYR A 75 -13.02 -4.98 13.43
N GLY A 76 -13.19 -3.74 13.90
CA GLY A 76 -13.18 -3.48 15.33
C GLY A 76 -13.00 -2.01 15.68
N ARG A 77 -14.10 -1.35 16.07
CA ARG A 77 -14.11 0.08 16.45
C ARG A 77 -13.06 0.45 17.50
N ASN A 78 -12.93 -0.36 18.55
CA ASN A 78 -11.99 -0.07 19.64
C ASN A 78 -10.54 -0.24 19.20
N SER A 79 -10.27 -1.21 18.34
CA SER A 79 -8.93 -1.48 17.79
C SER A 79 -8.54 -0.40 16.78
N ALA A 80 -9.47 0.04 15.93
CA ALA A 80 -9.25 1.15 15.01
C ALA A 80 -8.90 2.47 15.71
N ALA A 81 -9.39 2.69 16.94
CA ALA A 81 -9.06 3.88 17.73
C ALA A 81 -7.66 3.83 18.37
N GLN A 82 -6.97 2.67 18.31
CA GLN A 82 -5.65 2.45 18.92
C GLN A 82 -4.49 2.56 17.93
N VAL A 83 -4.76 2.60 16.62
CA VAL A 83 -3.74 2.52 15.58
C VAL A 83 -3.77 3.74 14.67
N SER A 84 -2.63 4.02 14.05
CA SER A 84 -2.44 5.01 13.00
C SER A 84 -1.85 4.36 11.75
N VAL A 85 -2.08 4.97 10.58
CA VAL A 85 -1.43 4.53 9.33
C VAL A 85 0.09 4.57 9.51
N GLY A 86 0.76 3.49 9.10
CA GLY A 86 2.21 3.29 9.28
C GLY A 86 2.59 2.57 10.57
N ASP A 87 1.66 2.27 11.46
CA ASP A 87 1.93 1.40 12.62
C ASP A 87 2.09 -0.04 12.14
N GLU A 88 3.20 -0.67 12.52
CA GLU A 88 3.35 -2.12 12.41
C GLU A 88 2.81 -2.74 13.69
N ILE A 89 1.87 -3.67 13.55
CA ILE A 89 1.16 -4.25 14.68
C ILE A 89 1.18 -5.77 14.63
N ILE A 90 0.96 -6.38 15.79
CA ILE A 90 0.43 -7.74 15.92
C ILE A 90 -0.98 -7.64 16.48
N ALA A 91 -1.95 -8.19 15.76
CA ALA A 91 -3.36 -8.24 16.16
C ALA A 91 -3.79 -9.69 16.44
N THR A 92 -4.45 -9.92 17.57
CA THR A 92 -5.01 -11.22 17.93
C THR A 92 -6.53 -11.19 17.78
N GLY A 93 -7.09 -12.01 16.90
CA GLY A 93 -8.54 -12.07 16.68
C GLY A 93 -8.99 -13.28 15.88
N ASP A 94 -10.29 -13.37 15.65
CA ASP A 94 -10.90 -14.45 14.89
C ASP A 94 -10.90 -14.13 13.40
N ILE A 95 -10.47 -15.05 12.55
CA ILE A 95 -10.61 -14.92 11.11
C ILE A 95 -12.01 -15.39 10.71
N ILE A 96 -12.77 -14.55 10.02
CA ILE A 96 -14.12 -14.86 9.54
C ILE A 96 -14.33 -14.42 8.09
N GLU A 97 -15.21 -15.11 7.38
CA GLU A 97 -15.76 -14.65 6.10
C GLU A 97 -17.06 -13.89 6.35
N TYR A 98 -17.00 -12.55 6.28
CA TYR A 98 -18.18 -11.72 6.48
C TYR A 98 -18.63 -11.08 5.17
N SER A 99 -19.78 -11.53 4.66
CA SER A 99 -20.33 -11.05 3.39
C SER A 99 -19.38 -11.20 2.19
N GLY A 100 -18.46 -12.17 2.23
CA GLY A 100 -17.51 -12.46 1.16
C GLY A 100 -16.19 -11.68 1.25
N LEU A 101 -15.95 -11.00 2.38
CA LEU A 101 -14.69 -10.36 2.76
C LEU A 101 -14.05 -11.16 3.89
N THR A 102 -12.76 -11.49 3.77
CA THR A 102 -11.99 -12.04 4.89
C THR A 102 -11.68 -10.92 5.88
N GLU A 103 -12.03 -11.11 7.15
CA GLU A 103 -11.71 -10.15 8.20
C GLU A 103 -11.14 -10.81 9.47
N LEU A 104 -10.18 -10.13 10.09
CA LEU A 104 -9.82 -10.37 11.49
C LEU A 104 -10.79 -9.57 12.37
N SER A 105 -11.72 -10.28 13.00
CA SER A 105 -12.86 -9.67 13.67
C SER A 105 -12.62 -9.48 15.15
N LEU A 106 -13.00 -8.29 15.64
CA LEU A 106 -13.01 -7.85 17.04
C LEU A 106 -11.73 -8.23 17.81
N PRO A 107 -10.55 -7.71 17.41
CA PRO A 107 -9.29 -8.08 18.03
C PRO A 107 -9.33 -7.97 19.56
N THR A 108 -8.88 -9.02 20.24
CA THR A 108 -8.76 -9.07 21.70
C THR A 108 -7.46 -8.44 22.19
N ASN A 109 -6.47 -8.34 21.32
CA ASN A 109 -5.18 -7.71 21.59
C ASN A 109 -4.67 -6.98 20.34
N ILE A 110 -4.07 -5.80 20.55
CA ILE A 110 -3.34 -5.05 19.55
C ILE A 110 -2.01 -4.63 20.19
N GLN A 111 -0.90 -5.10 19.62
CA GLN A 111 0.43 -4.73 20.03
C GLN A 111 1.10 -3.92 18.93
N ILE A 112 1.40 -2.64 19.18
CA ILE A 112 2.19 -1.82 18.26
C ILE A 112 3.68 -2.21 18.43
N ILE A 113 4.28 -2.67 17.34
CA ILE A 113 5.69 -3.09 17.26
C ILE A 113 6.58 -1.90 16.93
N SER A 114 6.16 -1.11 15.94
CA SER A 114 6.88 0.06 15.46
C SER A 114 5.88 1.06 14.83
N ASN A 115 6.27 2.32 14.67
CA ASN A 115 5.40 3.40 14.20
C ASN A 115 6.04 4.11 13.01
N ASN A 116 5.23 4.76 12.17
CA ASN A 116 5.67 5.53 11.00
C ASN A 116 6.50 4.72 9.98
N ASN A 117 6.17 3.44 9.81
CA ASN A 117 6.73 2.62 8.75
C ASN A 117 6.19 3.06 7.39
N PRO A 118 6.94 2.86 6.30
CA PRO A 118 6.40 3.01 4.96
C PRO A 118 5.23 2.05 4.76
N VAL A 119 4.14 2.55 4.19
CA VAL A 119 3.05 1.70 3.70
C VAL A 119 3.45 1.11 2.35
N PRO A 120 3.01 -0.12 2.01
CA PRO A 120 3.28 -0.69 0.69
C PRO A 120 2.78 0.22 -0.43
N ALA A 121 3.59 0.34 -1.49
CA ALA A 121 3.20 1.09 -2.68
C ALA A 121 1.97 0.46 -3.34
N ALA A 122 1.16 1.29 -4.00
CA ALA A 122 0.01 0.80 -4.73
C ALA A 122 0.45 -0.07 -5.92
N ILE A 123 -0.26 -1.18 -6.16
CA ILE A 123 -0.02 -2.02 -7.33
C ILE A 123 -0.78 -1.46 -8.53
N ASP A 124 -0.08 -1.22 -9.63
CA ASP A 124 -0.68 -0.73 -10.87
C ASP A 124 -1.40 -1.86 -11.61
N LEU A 125 -2.69 -1.65 -11.87
CA LEU A 125 -3.58 -2.62 -12.50
C LEU A 125 -4.42 -1.99 -13.60
N THR A 126 -4.92 -2.84 -14.48
CA THR A 126 -6.03 -2.51 -15.39
C THR A 126 -7.37 -2.89 -14.76
N THR A 127 -8.46 -2.30 -15.25
CA THR A 127 -9.83 -2.70 -14.86
C THR A 127 -10.14 -4.18 -15.14
N ALA A 128 -9.39 -4.82 -16.05
CA ALA A 128 -9.50 -6.26 -16.33
C ALA A 128 -8.79 -7.15 -15.30
N GLN A 129 -7.86 -6.60 -14.51
CA GLN A 129 -7.17 -7.32 -13.43
C GLN A 129 -7.84 -7.15 -12.06
N VAL A 130 -8.70 -6.13 -11.92
CA VAL A 130 -9.54 -5.90 -10.74
C VAL A 130 -11.01 -5.59 -11.12
N PRO A 131 -11.68 -6.48 -11.87
CA PRO A 131 -13.09 -6.33 -12.19
C PRO A 131 -13.99 -6.47 -10.97
N TYR A 132 -15.09 -5.72 -10.91
CA TYR A 132 -16.01 -5.77 -9.76
C TYR A 132 -16.74 -7.12 -9.64
N ASN A 133 -16.93 -7.84 -10.73
CA ASN A 133 -17.82 -9.01 -10.82
C ASN A 133 -17.11 -10.33 -11.11
N ASN A 134 -15.80 -10.41 -10.87
CA ASN A 134 -15.04 -11.64 -11.12
C ASN A 134 -13.99 -11.86 -10.02
N ARG A 135 -13.88 -13.10 -9.55
CA ARG A 135 -13.01 -13.53 -8.45
C ARG A 135 -11.51 -13.44 -8.72
N ILE A 136 -11.08 -13.13 -9.95
CA ILE A 136 -9.66 -12.77 -10.17
C ILE A 136 -9.22 -11.57 -9.31
N SER A 137 -10.18 -10.76 -8.83
CA SER A 137 -9.96 -9.64 -7.92
C SER A 137 -9.72 -10.05 -6.46
N GLU A 138 -10.01 -11.30 -6.08
CA GLU A 138 -9.86 -11.81 -4.72
C GLU A 138 -8.46 -11.58 -4.16
N GLN A 139 -7.44 -11.83 -4.99
CA GLN A 139 -6.04 -11.62 -4.63
C GLN A 139 -5.69 -10.15 -4.30
N TRP A 140 -6.58 -9.20 -4.58
CA TRP A 140 -6.35 -7.80 -4.26
C TRP A 140 -7.11 -7.35 -3.02
N GLU A 141 -7.96 -8.19 -2.42
CA GLU A 141 -8.70 -7.86 -1.20
C GLU A 141 -7.76 -7.34 -0.09
N GLY A 142 -8.07 -6.16 0.46
CA GLY A 142 -7.26 -5.45 1.44
C GLY A 142 -6.00 -4.77 0.89
N VAL A 143 -5.67 -4.96 -0.40
CA VAL A 143 -4.46 -4.42 -1.05
C VAL A 143 -4.75 -3.05 -1.65
N LEU A 144 -3.77 -2.14 -1.52
CA LEU A 144 -3.79 -0.84 -2.19
C LEU A 144 -3.41 -0.99 -3.66
N VAL A 145 -4.28 -0.57 -4.57
CA VAL A 145 -4.07 -0.66 -6.02
C VAL A 145 -4.33 0.66 -6.71
N SER A 146 -3.76 0.86 -7.89
CA SER A 146 -4.04 2.00 -8.77
C SER A 146 -4.53 1.51 -10.14
N ILE A 147 -5.61 2.10 -10.64
CA ILE A 147 -6.14 1.87 -11.99
C ILE A 147 -6.13 3.16 -12.80
N TYR A 148 -5.91 3.05 -14.11
CA TYR A 148 -5.57 4.19 -14.98
C TYR A 148 -6.49 4.34 -16.18
N ASP A 149 -6.52 5.56 -16.72
CA ASP A 149 -7.18 5.96 -17.98
C ASP A 149 -8.63 5.48 -18.07
N LEU A 150 -9.40 5.93 -17.08
CA LEU A 150 -10.73 5.47 -16.75
C LEU A 150 -11.78 6.37 -17.37
N THR A 151 -12.84 5.76 -17.88
CA THR A 151 -14.10 6.43 -18.24
C THR A 151 -15.20 5.99 -17.28
N VAL A 152 -15.96 6.95 -16.76
CA VAL A 152 -17.11 6.68 -15.90
C VAL A 152 -18.26 6.07 -16.71
N THR A 153 -18.74 4.91 -16.25
CA THR A 153 -19.80 4.12 -16.91
C THR A 153 -21.12 4.10 -16.14
N SER A 154 -21.14 4.53 -14.88
CA SER A 154 -22.35 4.77 -14.10
C SER A 154 -22.18 5.95 -13.16
N THR A 155 -23.29 6.61 -12.80
CA THR A 155 -23.31 7.56 -11.68
C THR A 155 -23.35 6.82 -10.34
N PRO A 156 -23.04 7.49 -9.21
CA PRO A 156 -23.21 6.94 -7.88
C PRO A 156 -24.63 6.46 -7.62
N ASP A 157 -24.77 5.30 -7.01
CA ASP A 157 -26.05 4.75 -6.55
C ASP A 157 -26.38 5.18 -5.10
N SER A 158 -27.38 4.53 -4.47
CA SER A 158 -27.78 4.84 -3.09
C SER A 158 -26.74 4.50 -2.03
N TYR A 159 -25.73 3.71 -2.37
CA TYR A 159 -24.60 3.34 -1.52
C TYR A 159 -23.34 4.15 -1.82
N GLY A 160 -23.40 5.14 -2.72
CA GLY A 160 -22.23 5.90 -3.13
C GLY A 160 -21.37 5.19 -4.18
N GLN A 161 -21.79 4.02 -4.66
CA GLN A 161 -21.01 3.17 -5.55
C GLN A 161 -21.19 3.56 -7.01
N TRP A 162 -20.09 3.57 -7.77
CA TRP A 162 -20.11 3.91 -9.19
C TRP A 162 -19.05 3.12 -9.97
N LYS A 163 -19.14 3.12 -11.29
CA LYS A 163 -18.36 2.22 -12.16
C LYS A 163 -17.48 2.96 -13.14
N VAL A 164 -16.28 2.40 -13.37
CA VAL A 164 -15.28 2.89 -14.32
C VAL A 164 -14.78 1.77 -15.23
N SER A 165 -14.29 2.13 -16.41
CA SER A 165 -13.67 1.21 -17.35
C SER A 165 -12.46 1.85 -18.04
N SER A 166 -11.41 1.06 -18.27
CA SER A 166 -10.31 1.39 -19.19
C SER A 166 -10.29 0.49 -20.45
N GLY A 167 -11.42 -0.17 -20.74
CA GLY A 167 -11.59 -1.08 -21.87
C GLY A 167 -12.92 -1.82 -21.83
N ASN A 168 -12.87 -3.16 -21.89
CA ASN A 168 -14.07 -4.01 -21.84
C ASN A 168 -14.46 -4.47 -20.43
N ALA A 169 -13.54 -4.34 -19.47
CA ALA A 169 -13.77 -4.72 -18.08
C ALA A 169 -14.14 -3.49 -17.25
N VAL A 170 -14.92 -3.70 -16.20
CA VAL A 170 -15.44 -2.64 -15.34
C VAL A 170 -14.95 -2.87 -13.92
N SER A 171 -14.49 -1.81 -13.27
CA SER A 171 -14.22 -1.78 -11.83
C SER A 171 -15.25 -0.89 -11.15
N MET A 172 -15.50 -1.14 -9.87
CA MET A 172 -16.41 -0.35 -9.04
C MET A 172 -15.60 0.48 -8.05
N ILE A 173 -16.01 1.70 -7.81
CA ILE A 173 -15.45 2.63 -6.82
C ILE A 173 -16.50 2.83 -5.72
N ASP A 174 -16.07 2.86 -4.47
CA ASP A 174 -16.93 3.08 -3.29
C ASP A 174 -16.33 4.15 -2.36
N ASP A 175 -17.15 4.72 -1.48
CA ASP A 175 -16.87 5.94 -0.72
C ASP A 175 -16.64 5.71 0.79
N ILE A 176 -16.24 4.49 1.17
CA ILE A 176 -16.15 4.06 2.59
C ILE A 176 -15.23 4.93 3.46
N PHE A 177 -14.20 5.55 2.89
CA PHE A 177 -13.26 6.40 3.63
C PHE A 177 -13.68 7.87 3.70
N PHE A 178 -14.37 8.37 2.68
CA PHE A 178 -14.82 9.76 2.63
C PHE A 178 -15.94 9.93 1.59
N ASN A 179 -16.83 10.90 1.82
CA ASN A 179 -17.92 11.19 0.92
C ASN A 179 -17.41 11.80 -0.41
N ILE A 180 -17.28 10.96 -1.45
CA ILE A 180 -16.83 11.36 -2.79
C ILE A 180 -17.82 12.36 -3.42
N ALA A 181 -19.13 12.13 -3.26
CA ALA A 181 -20.16 12.97 -3.87
C ALA A 181 -20.18 14.40 -3.31
N ALA A 182 -19.71 14.60 -2.07
CA ALA A 182 -19.51 15.93 -1.49
C ALA A 182 -18.23 16.62 -2.00
N ALA A 183 -17.24 15.84 -2.46
CA ALA A 183 -15.95 16.35 -2.91
C ALA A 183 -15.90 16.61 -4.43
N THR A 184 -16.63 15.85 -5.23
CA THR A 184 -16.67 15.98 -6.68
C THR A 184 -17.98 15.46 -7.27
N THR A 185 -18.31 15.91 -8.49
CA THR A 185 -19.43 15.37 -9.26
C THR A 185 -18.95 14.26 -10.19
N ILE A 186 -19.71 13.16 -10.24
CA ILE A 186 -19.42 11.99 -11.06
C ILE A 186 -20.51 11.87 -12.14
N ASN A 187 -20.16 12.12 -13.39
CA ASN A 187 -21.06 11.98 -14.54
C ASN A 187 -20.59 10.86 -15.46
N ILE A 188 -21.53 10.17 -16.12
CA ILE A 188 -21.20 9.20 -17.16
C ILE A 188 -20.42 9.91 -18.27
N GLY A 189 -19.30 9.30 -18.70
CA GLY A 189 -18.39 9.86 -19.68
C GLY A 189 -17.29 10.77 -19.13
N ASP A 190 -17.32 11.12 -17.84
CA ASP A 190 -16.17 11.75 -17.19
C ASP A 190 -14.95 10.82 -17.28
N THR A 191 -13.77 11.42 -17.42
CA THR A 191 -12.51 10.68 -17.44
C THR A 191 -11.69 10.93 -16.18
N TRP A 192 -10.98 9.90 -15.73
CA TRP A 192 -9.99 9.98 -14.66
C TRP A 192 -8.69 9.36 -15.14
N HIS A 193 -7.58 10.05 -14.93
CA HIS A 193 -6.27 9.50 -15.25
C HIS A 193 -5.88 8.37 -14.30
N LYS A 194 -6.10 8.54 -12.99
CA LYS A 194 -5.77 7.53 -11.98
C LYS A 194 -6.77 7.54 -10.85
N ILE A 195 -7.17 6.35 -10.40
CA ILE A 195 -7.83 6.16 -9.10
C ILE A 195 -7.05 5.11 -8.33
N THR A 196 -6.55 5.50 -7.16
CA THR A 196 -5.91 4.62 -6.18
C THR A 196 -6.92 4.27 -5.09
N GLY A 197 -6.91 3.04 -4.59
CA GLY A 197 -7.82 2.65 -3.52
C GLY A 197 -7.51 1.27 -2.97
N ILE A 198 -8.01 1.00 -1.75
CA ILE A 198 -7.94 -0.33 -1.15
C ILE A 198 -9.10 -1.16 -1.70
N VAL A 199 -8.80 -2.37 -2.18
CA VAL A 199 -9.85 -3.26 -2.69
C VAL A 199 -10.59 -3.91 -1.52
N ASP A 200 -11.91 -3.90 -1.57
CA ASP A 200 -12.78 -4.65 -0.65
C ASP A 200 -13.78 -5.51 -1.45
N GLN A 201 -14.54 -6.33 -0.75
CA GLN A 201 -15.53 -7.23 -1.33
C GLN A 201 -16.86 -7.13 -0.58
N HIS A 202 -17.98 -7.24 -1.30
CA HIS A 202 -19.26 -7.57 -0.67
C HIS A 202 -20.09 -8.44 -1.62
N THR A 203 -20.66 -9.54 -1.12
CA THR A 203 -21.46 -10.54 -1.87
C THR A 203 -22.58 -9.94 -2.74
N ALA A 204 -23.19 -8.81 -2.35
CA ALA A 204 -24.27 -8.18 -3.08
C ALA A 204 -23.80 -7.25 -4.23
N ALA A 205 -22.60 -6.67 -4.11
CA ALA A 205 -22.08 -5.64 -5.02
C ALA A 205 -20.89 -6.13 -5.85
N GLY A 206 -20.08 -7.03 -5.29
CA GLY A 206 -18.79 -7.46 -5.80
C GLY A 206 -17.62 -6.70 -5.17
N TYR A 207 -16.49 -6.71 -5.88
CA TYR A 207 -15.26 -6.02 -5.48
C TYR A 207 -15.35 -4.53 -5.78
N LYS A 208 -14.86 -3.68 -4.88
CA LYS A 208 -14.76 -2.24 -5.10
C LYS A 208 -13.36 -1.75 -4.73
N LEU A 209 -12.96 -0.64 -5.31
CA LEU A 209 -11.78 0.12 -4.90
C LEU A 209 -12.26 1.30 -4.05
N ASN A 210 -11.60 1.51 -2.92
CA ASN A 210 -11.96 2.53 -1.94
C ASN A 210 -10.84 3.57 -1.85
N PRO A 211 -10.93 4.71 -2.56
CA PRO A 211 -9.98 5.79 -2.43
C PRO A 211 -10.01 6.34 -1.01
N ARG A 212 -8.84 6.60 -0.42
CA ARG A 212 -8.74 7.03 0.99
C ARG A 212 -9.03 8.52 1.14
N SER A 213 -8.79 9.28 0.09
CA SER A 213 -9.06 10.72 0.01
C SER A 213 -9.12 11.18 -1.45
N MET A 214 -9.43 12.46 -1.67
CA MET A 214 -9.35 13.06 -3.01
C MET A 214 -7.94 13.04 -3.62
N GLN A 215 -6.87 12.90 -2.81
CA GLN A 215 -5.51 12.77 -3.34
C GLN A 215 -5.28 11.44 -4.07
N ASP A 216 -6.07 10.41 -3.76
CA ASP A 216 -6.04 9.14 -4.47
C ASP A 216 -6.80 9.21 -5.82
N MET A 217 -7.44 10.34 -6.16
CA MET A 217 -8.23 10.51 -7.39
C MET A 217 -7.67 11.62 -8.28
N ILE A 218 -7.05 11.25 -9.40
CA ILE A 218 -6.40 12.17 -10.33
C ILE A 218 -7.22 12.27 -11.62
N LYS A 219 -7.84 13.42 -11.87
CA LYS A 219 -8.74 13.63 -13.03
C LYS A 219 -7.99 13.72 -14.35
N GLU A 220 -6.95 14.56 -14.39
CA GLU A 220 -6.11 14.79 -15.57
C GLU A 220 -4.64 14.57 -15.21
N ASN A 221 -3.88 14.00 -16.14
CA ASN A 221 -2.45 13.80 -15.95
C ASN A 221 -1.68 15.11 -16.16
N LYS A 222 -1.60 15.94 -15.11
CA LYS A 222 -0.91 17.24 -15.10
C LYS A 222 0.39 17.16 -14.32
N ILE A 223 1.39 17.94 -14.73
CA ILE A 223 2.68 18.03 -14.02
C ILE A 223 2.52 18.42 -12.54
N GLU A 224 1.44 19.13 -12.19
CA GLU A 224 1.10 19.50 -10.81
C GLU A 224 0.79 18.28 -9.92
N ASN A 225 0.46 17.14 -10.52
CA ASN A 225 0.18 15.87 -9.83
C ASN A 225 1.41 14.94 -9.79
N SER A 226 2.61 15.46 -10.11
CA SER A 226 3.85 14.67 -10.09
C SER A 226 4.13 14.16 -8.68
N ILE A 227 4.27 12.84 -8.52
CA ILE A 227 4.85 12.24 -7.33
C ILE A 227 6.35 12.12 -7.58
N ILE A 228 7.16 12.55 -6.60
CA ILE A 228 8.60 12.33 -6.57
C ILE A 228 8.90 11.48 -5.33
N GLU A 229 9.47 10.30 -5.53
CA GLU A 229 9.86 9.41 -4.45
C GLU A 229 11.38 9.26 -4.44
N ILE A 230 11.94 9.17 -3.23
CA ILE A 230 13.35 8.84 -3.01
C ILE A 230 13.34 7.53 -2.24
N SER A 231 13.99 6.50 -2.77
CA SER A 231 14.07 5.20 -2.10
C SER A 231 14.77 5.32 -0.75
N SER A 232 14.42 4.44 0.17
CA SER A 232 15.01 4.39 1.50
C SER A 232 15.82 3.12 1.68
N ILE A 233 16.93 3.21 2.40
CA ILE A 233 17.73 2.06 2.79
C ILE A 233 17.61 1.86 4.29
N GLY A 234 17.06 0.71 4.69
CA GLY A 234 17.07 0.28 6.08
C GLY A 234 18.49 -0.03 6.55
N ASN A 235 18.84 0.42 7.76
CA ASN A 235 20.11 0.08 8.43
C ASN A 235 21.39 0.54 7.70
N ALA A 236 21.38 1.71 7.07
CA ALA A 236 22.57 2.30 6.48
C ALA A 236 23.71 2.48 7.52
N GLN A 237 24.93 2.15 7.14
CA GLN A 237 26.13 2.22 7.99
C GLN A 237 26.92 3.50 7.72
N ILE A 238 27.49 4.09 8.78
CA ILE A 238 28.31 5.29 8.68
C ILE A 238 29.59 4.98 7.88
N GLY A 239 29.88 5.80 6.87
CA GLY A 239 31.08 5.69 6.04
C GLY A 239 30.91 4.85 4.77
N GLU A 240 29.76 4.19 4.60
CA GLU A 240 29.44 3.45 3.38
C GLU A 240 28.70 4.33 2.35
N SER A 241 28.84 3.98 1.07
CA SER A 241 28.14 4.65 -0.03
C SER A 241 26.93 3.83 -0.46
N TYR A 242 25.84 4.53 -0.72
CA TYR A 242 24.58 3.93 -1.12
C TYR A 242 23.98 4.64 -2.33
N ILE A 243 23.27 3.89 -3.17
CA ILE A 243 22.47 4.42 -4.27
C ILE A 243 21.04 4.58 -3.76
N LEU A 244 20.53 5.81 -3.82
CA LEU A 244 19.12 6.11 -3.56
C LEU A 244 18.47 6.42 -4.90
N ASP A 245 17.49 5.61 -5.27
CA ASP A 245 16.73 5.79 -6.49
C ASP A 245 15.78 6.96 -6.31
N VAL A 246 15.77 7.87 -7.27
CA VAL A 246 14.78 8.95 -7.32
C VAL A 246 13.87 8.68 -8.51
N SER A 247 12.61 8.39 -8.23
CA SER A 247 11.59 8.16 -9.24
C SER A 247 10.64 9.34 -9.32
N THR A 248 10.06 9.54 -10.49
CA THR A 248 8.98 10.51 -10.70
C THR A 248 7.91 9.90 -11.58
N SER A 249 6.65 10.16 -11.26
CA SER A 249 5.51 9.65 -12.02
C SER A 249 5.29 10.34 -13.38
N MET A 250 6.06 11.39 -13.70
CA MET A 250 5.78 12.33 -14.80
C MET A 250 6.94 12.55 -15.77
N ILE A 251 7.95 11.67 -15.77
CA ILE A 251 8.92 11.60 -16.87
C ILE A 251 8.69 10.25 -17.54
N ASN A 252 8.10 10.29 -18.74
CA ASN A 252 7.81 9.13 -19.57
C ASN A 252 8.62 9.25 -20.87
N SER A 253 9.16 8.13 -21.37
CA SER A 253 9.89 8.08 -22.64
C SER A 253 9.09 8.62 -23.81
N ASP A 254 7.76 8.50 -23.77
CA ASP A 254 6.87 8.83 -24.89
C ASP A 254 6.44 10.30 -24.90
N TRP A 255 6.79 11.07 -23.87
CA TRP A 255 6.37 12.47 -23.73
C TRP A 255 7.30 13.48 -24.39
N GLU A 256 8.31 13.00 -25.11
CA GLU A 256 9.32 13.84 -25.77
C GLU A 256 9.91 14.90 -24.81
N VAL A 257 10.13 14.53 -23.54
CA VAL A 257 10.59 15.45 -22.49
C VAL A 257 11.91 16.08 -22.91
N SER A 258 11.88 17.37 -23.26
CA SER A 258 13.03 18.07 -23.83
C SER A 258 14.08 18.51 -22.81
N SER A 259 13.72 18.55 -21.52
CA SER A 259 14.65 18.74 -20.41
C SER A 259 13.88 18.69 -19.09
N TYR A 260 14.58 18.44 -17.99
CA TYR A 260 14.03 18.68 -16.66
C TYR A 260 15.13 19.12 -15.69
N THR A 261 14.71 19.66 -14.54
CA THR A 261 15.63 20.07 -13.47
C THR A 261 15.15 19.49 -12.15
N MET A 262 16.06 18.90 -11.38
CA MET A 262 15.82 18.42 -10.02
C MET A 262 16.68 19.21 -9.04
N ASP A 263 16.06 19.79 -8.03
CA ASP A 263 16.75 20.41 -6.90
C ASP A 263 16.64 19.48 -5.68
N LEU A 264 17.76 18.90 -5.25
CA LEU A 264 17.83 18.01 -4.09
C LEU A 264 18.37 18.79 -2.88
N SER A 265 17.76 18.57 -1.72
CA SER A 265 18.24 19.10 -0.44
C SER A 265 18.49 17.96 0.55
N PHE A 266 19.63 17.96 1.22
CA PHE A 266 20.01 16.96 2.23
C PHE A 266 20.78 17.61 3.39
N ASP A 267 20.75 16.96 4.56
CA ASP A 267 21.54 17.40 5.72
C ASP A 267 23.03 17.06 5.47
N ASN A 268 23.82 18.07 5.09
CA ASN A 268 25.24 17.89 4.77
C ASN A 268 26.13 17.59 6.01
N GLY A 269 25.58 17.63 7.22
CA GLY A 269 26.23 17.13 8.43
C GLY A 269 26.06 15.62 8.63
N ARG A 270 25.16 14.99 7.86
CA ARG A 270 24.84 13.55 7.96
C ARG A 270 25.08 12.79 6.66
N LEU A 271 24.87 13.45 5.53
CA LEU A 271 24.98 12.86 4.20
C LEU A 271 26.00 13.63 3.37
N GLN A 272 26.81 12.88 2.63
CA GLN A 272 27.68 13.42 1.60
C GLN A 272 27.16 12.98 0.24
N PHE A 273 26.94 13.94 -0.66
CA PHE A 273 26.69 13.64 -2.06
C PHE A 273 28.01 13.22 -2.73
N ASN A 274 27.99 12.07 -3.42
CA ASN A 274 29.18 11.51 -4.08
C ASN A 274 29.08 11.62 -5.61
N ASP A 275 28.06 11.02 -6.22
CA ASP A 275 27.86 11.05 -7.66
C ASP A 275 26.38 10.86 -8.05
N VAL A 276 26.06 11.10 -9.32
CA VAL A 276 24.79 10.71 -9.95
C VAL A 276 24.98 9.42 -10.74
N VAL A 277 24.22 8.40 -10.38
CA VAL A 277 24.01 7.21 -11.21
C VAL A 277 22.79 7.46 -12.09
N PHE A 278 22.94 7.30 -13.40
CA PHE A 278 21.87 7.56 -14.37
C PHE A 278 21.72 6.44 -15.42
N ASP A 279 22.58 5.43 -15.37
CA ASP A 279 22.47 4.25 -16.22
C ASP A 279 21.12 3.55 -15.96
N SER A 280 20.45 3.09 -17.03
CA SER A 280 19.11 2.47 -16.97
C SER A 280 17.99 3.40 -16.50
N THR A 281 18.17 4.72 -16.60
CA THR A 281 17.10 5.72 -16.40
C THR A 281 16.71 6.38 -17.72
N LEU A 282 15.67 7.23 -17.71
CA LEU A 282 15.32 8.08 -18.86
C LEU A 282 16.33 9.23 -19.10
N THR A 283 17.35 9.37 -18.24
CA THR A 283 18.46 10.30 -18.46
C THR A 283 19.48 9.69 -19.42
N LEU A 284 19.65 10.29 -20.59
CA LEU A 284 20.59 9.80 -21.61
C LEU A 284 22.02 10.33 -21.44
N THR A 285 22.18 11.50 -20.82
CA THR A 285 23.48 12.15 -20.63
C THR A 285 23.71 12.50 -19.17
N ARG A 286 24.98 12.48 -18.75
CA ARG A 286 25.34 12.83 -17.36
C ARG A 286 24.86 14.24 -17.04
N PRO A 287 23.97 14.42 -16.04
CA PRO A 287 23.44 15.73 -15.74
C PRO A 287 24.53 16.60 -15.12
N PRO A 288 24.73 17.85 -15.58
CA PRO A 288 25.50 18.83 -14.81
C PRO A 288 24.94 18.98 -13.41
N VAL A 289 25.81 18.84 -12.41
CA VAL A 289 25.52 19.09 -11.00
C VAL A 289 26.02 20.49 -10.66
N SER A 290 25.12 21.33 -10.16
CA SER A 290 25.43 22.66 -9.64
C SER A 290 25.27 22.66 -8.13
N ASP A 291 26.35 22.91 -7.40
CA ASP A 291 26.32 23.16 -5.95
C ASP A 291 25.58 24.49 -5.68
N LEU A 292 24.46 24.43 -4.97
CA LEU A 292 23.64 25.58 -4.60
C LEU A 292 23.92 26.07 -3.17
N GLY A 293 24.97 25.57 -2.53
CA GLY A 293 25.35 25.82 -1.15
C GLY A 293 25.12 24.61 -0.24
N PRO A 294 25.33 24.77 1.08
CA PRO A 294 25.40 23.66 2.02
C PRO A 294 24.19 22.72 1.92
N GLY A 295 24.42 21.49 1.46
CA GLY A 295 23.40 20.44 1.38
C GLY A 295 22.34 20.65 0.29
N ARG A 296 22.63 21.42 -0.77
CA ARG A 296 21.70 21.64 -1.87
C ARG A 296 22.41 21.52 -3.20
N ASP A 297 21.92 20.64 -4.05
CA ASP A 297 22.44 20.44 -5.40
C ASP A 297 21.31 20.54 -6.43
N ARG A 298 21.60 21.20 -7.55
CA ARG A 298 20.73 21.22 -8.73
C ARG A 298 21.29 20.32 -9.82
N ARG A 299 20.40 19.54 -10.42
CA ARG A 299 20.71 18.68 -11.56
C ARG A 299 19.87 19.12 -12.73
N HIS A 300 20.52 19.59 -13.79
CA HIS A 300 19.85 19.90 -15.05
C HIS A 300 20.06 18.75 -16.03
N TYR A 301 18.99 18.31 -16.66
CA TYR A 301 18.98 17.21 -17.60
C TYR A 301 18.58 17.78 -18.96
N PRO A 302 19.54 18.08 -19.85
CA PRO A 302 19.21 18.51 -21.21
C PRO A 302 18.69 17.32 -22.03
N ALA A 303 17.70 17.52 -22.91
CA ALA A 303 17.48 16.56 -23.97
C ALA A 303 18.68 16.52 -24.91
N ASP A 304 18.81 15.39 -25.61
CA ASP A 304 19.53 15.36 -26.87
C ASP A 304 19.02 16.51 -27.74
N THR A 305 19.86 17.54 -27.90
CA THR A 305 19.89 18.24 -29.17
C THR A 305 20.55 17.28 -30.13
N ASP A 306 19.78 16.40 -30.74
CA ASP A 306 20.26 15.68 -31.91
C ASP A 306 20.52 16.72 -33.01
N PRO A 307 21.77 16.94 -33.48
CA PRO A 307 22.03 17.59 -34.72
C PRO A 307 22.36 16.51 -35.75
N ALA A 308 21.31 15.90 -36.31
CA ALA A 308 21.27 15.06 -37.52
C ALA A 308 21.63 13.56 -37.43
#